data_AF-A0AAU1NJV8-F1
#
_entry.id   AF-A0AAU1NJV8-F1
#
_cell.length_a   1.000
_cell.length_b   1.000
_cell.length_c   1.000
_cell.angle_alpha   90.00
_cell.angle_beta   90.00
_cell.angle_gamma   90.00
#
_symmetry.space_group_name_H-M   'P 1'
#
loop_
_entity.id
_entity.type
_entity.pdbx_description
1 polymer ?
#
loop_
_entity_poly.entity_id
_entity_poly.type
_entity_poly.pdbx_seq_one_letter_code
_entity_poly.pdbx_strand_id
1 'polypeptide(L)'
;MRDGGSGGNTVSENGDKSDDERGDATPASGAGAVRRLTGRLRAHRLLSSAVAVAVVAAVAVPLVLAGSGADAEPCTPVSGTTRALAGDPAAATKALDPGDRMDRIGSAKKLLAHDGFCADGARVLGRVIDAGTRASGPGKPHTMAQARSAYAVAAALSDREIPAALAPSVARMLAEYEVDALRDDDFGGLGRDDVTGPAVPPAEATLDDHGWVWLGRFLSPSEAHATFEYGDRSADVTADIPDLVAELAKNPQAFAILYDAHRAQLAHYLERLTRQGGDPSYRPGDKYATPTTWTDNDLQDLADHIGTLMALRSGYAKDGTIQDVAAFDAVVRKHSRGTFRPASHRLTTRPPMGDIADRPTSGPLRGDVMDGRRQMFTVLDRWAKERDVPLERATAMRQLMDDYYVRALWMVSVERSR
;
A
#
# COMPACT_ATOMS: atom_id res chain seq x y z
N MET A 1 62.14 26.31 -16.66
CA MET A 1 62.70 27.21 -17.69
C MET A 1 61.94 26.96 -18.98
N ARG A 2 61.43 28.03 -19.62
CA ARG A 2 61.18 28.22 -21.06
C ARG A 2 60.32 27.22 -21.87
N ASP A 3 59.57 27.66 -22.89
CA ASP A 3 58.95 28.96 -23.21
C ASP A 3 57.94 28.77 -24.37
N GLY A 4 56.81 29.49 -24.34
CA GLY A 4 56.01 29.90 -25.52
C GLY A 4 55.12 28.85 -26.23
N GLY A 5 54.05 29.27 -26.94
CA GLY A 5 53.39 30.59 -26.95
C GLY A 5 52.73 30.99 -28.28
N SER A 6 51.57 31.69 -28.20
CA SER A 6 50.75 32.26 -29.31
C SER A 6 50.14 31.27 -30.31
N GLY A 7 48.98 31.52 -30.95
CA GLY A 7 47.98 32.61 -30.90
C GLY A 7 47.04 32.52 -32.13
N GLY A 8 45.89 33.19 -32.27
CA GLY A 8 45.12 34.07 -31.38
C GLY A 8 43.87 34.68 -32.06
N ASN A 9 42.90 35.12 -31.25
CA ASN A 9 41.73 36.02 -31.44
C ASN A 9 41.03 36.28 -32.81
N THR A 10 39.72 36.00 -32.83
CA THR A 10 38.60 36.92 -33.15
C THR A 10 37.40 36.56 -32.22
N VAL A 11 36.49 37.40 -31.70
CA VAL A 11 36.13 38.85 -31.80
C VAL A 11 35.22 39.25 -32.99
N SER A 12 34.04 39.87 -32.86
CA SER A 12 33.02 40.04 -31.77
C SER A 12 31.79 40.80 -32.34
N GLU A 13 30.56 40.49 -31.93
CA GLU A 13 29.35 41.38 -31.89
C GLU A 13 28.20 40.58 -31.22
N ASN A 14 27.62 40.95 -30.07
CA ASN A 14 26.79 42.12 -29.67
C ASN A 14 25.32 42.05 -30.11
N GLY A 15 24.40 42.12 -29.14
CA GLY A 15 22.94 42.08 -29.35
C GLY A 15 22.15 41.85 -28.06
N ASP A 16 22.07 42.86 -27.21
CA ASP A 16 21.40 42.84 -25.89
C ASP A 16 20.17 43.78 -25.87
N LYS A 17 19.31 43.64 -24.83
CA LYS A 17 18.08 44.40 -24.48
C LYS A 17 16.78 43.98 -25.18
N SER A 18 15.80 43.36 -24.51
CA SER A 18 15.02 43.72 -23.30
C SER A 18 13.79 44.63 -23.54
N ASP A 19 12.79 44.40 -22.69
CA ASP A 19 11.69 45.30 -22.27
C ASP A 19 10.32 45.24 -22.99
N ASP A 20 9.29 45.55 -22.19
CA ASP A 20 7.85 45.36 -22.44
C ASP A 20 7.21 46.42 -23.38
N GLU A 21 6.00 46.14 -23.89
CA GLU A 21 4.79 46.84 -23.41
C GLU A 21 3.46 46.23 -23.92
N ARG A 22 2.35 46.61 -23.25
CA ARG A 22 0.97 46.37 -23.69
C ARG A 22 0.44 47.63 -24.41
N GLY A 23 -0.35 47.47 -25.48
CA GLY A 23 -1.05 48.62 -26.08
C GLY A 23 -2.19 48.22 -27.03
N ASP A 24 -3.35 48.85 -26.86
CA ASP A 24 -4.51 48.75 -27.76
C ASP A 24 -4.29 49.52 -29.08
N ALA A 25 -4.85 49.00 -30.18
CA ALA A 25 -5.93 49.70 -30.93
C ALA A 25 -6.33 48.98 -32.24
N THR A 26 -7.61 48.67 -32.39
CA THR A 26 -8.29 48.40 -33.68
C THR A 26 -8.72 49.74 -34.34
N PRO A 27 -9.02 49.85 -35.66
CA PRO A 27 -10.11 49.12 -36.36
C PRO A 27 -9.70 48.73 -37.83
N ALA A 28 -10.54 48.43 -38.83
CA ALA A 28 -12.01 48.50 -39.01
C ALA A 28 -12.53 47.54 -40.11
N SER A 29 -13.86 47.33 -40.13
CA SER A 29 -14.70 46.91 -41.28
C SER A 29 -14.57 45.45 -41.77
N GLY A 30 -15.63 44.67 -41.99
CA GLY A 30 -17.11 44.85 -41.86
C GLY A 30 -17.80 43.52 -42.25
N ALA A 31 -19.12 43.32 -42.34
CA ALA A 31 -20.30 44.07 -41.92
C ALA A 31 -21.53 43.09 -41.92
N GLY A 32 -22.62 43.40 -41.19
CA GLY A 32 -23.87 42.59 -41.15
C GLY A 32 -24.03 41.75 -39.87
N ALA A 33 -24.67 42.27 -38.81
CA ALA A 33 -26.14 42.36 -38.60
C ALA A 33 -26.80 40.98 -38.29
N VAL A 34 -27.00 40.55 -37.04
CA VAL A 34 -28.02 41.02 -36.04
C VAL A 34 -29.44 40.62 -36.47
N ARG A 35 -30.23 39.85 -35.68
CA ARG A 35 -30.84 40.29 -34.40
C ARG A 35 -31.31 39.13 -33.48
N ARG A 36 -31.52 39.42 -32.19
CA ARG A 36 -31.98 38.48 -31.14
C ARG A 36 -33.52 38.50 -30.89
N LEU A 37 -34.03 37.33 -30.49
CA LEU A 37 -35.07 37.03 -29.47
C LEU A 37 -36.25 37.99 -29.21
N THR A 38 -37.45 37.49 -29.53
CA THR A 38 -38.70 37.53 -28.73
C THR A 38 -39.40 36.16 -28.89
N GLY A 39 -40.39 35.71 -28.11
CA GLY A 39 -41.08 36.23 -26.92
C GLY A 39 -42.00 35.14 -26.30
N ARG A 40 -42.90 35.48 -25.36
CA ARG A 40 -43.94 34.55 -24.83
C ARG A 40 -45.36 35.04 -25.12
N LEU A 41 -46.28 34.10 -25.43
CA LEU A 41 -47.60 33.86 -24.76
C LEU A 41 -48.71 33.38 -25.72
N ARG A 42 -49.29 32.22 -25.44
CA ARG A 42 -50.75 31.98 -25.20
C ARG A 42 -51.01 30.49 -24.90
N ALA A 43 -52.23 30.16 -24.47
CA ALA A 43 -52.63 28.82 -24.00
C ALA A 43 -54.06 28.48 -24.47
N HIS A 44 -54.46 27.18 -24.40
CA HIS A 44 -55.60 26.71 -23.58
C HIS A 44 -56.09 25.28 -23.88
N ARG A 45 -56.19 24.46 -22.80
CA ARG A 45 -57.24 23.43 -22.52
C ARG A 45 -57.36 22.24 -23.52
N LEU A 46 -58.09 21.13 -23.32
CA LEU A 46 -59.16 20.68 -22.38
C LEU A 46 -59.01 19.15 -22.09
N LEU A 47 -59.48 18.67 -20.91
CA LEU A 47 -60.23 17.40 -20.60
C LEU A 47 -59.67 16.01 -21.08
N SER A 48 -59.97 14.83 -20.51
CA SER A 48 -60.77 14.38 -19.34
C SER A 48 -60.43 12.92 -18.96
N SER A 49 -60.86 12.47 -17.77
CA SER A 49 -60.98 11.06 -17.29
C SER A 49 -59.70 10.21 -17.16
N ALA A 50 -59.35 9.51 -16.07
CA ALA A 50 -60.06 8.87 -14.94
C ALA A 50 -60.54 7.42 -15.16
N VAL A 51 -59.73 6.45 -14.69
CA VAL A 51 -60.16 5.19 -14.09
C VAL A 51 -59.23 4.89 -12.91
N ALA A 52 -59.78 4.57 -11.74
CA ALA A 52 -59.03 4.02 -10.61
C ALA A 52 -59.43 2.56 -10.40
N VAL A 53 -58.47 1.64 -10.35
CA VAL A 53 -58.71 0.23 -10.03
C VAL A 53 -57.98 -0.11 -8.74
N ALA A 54 -58.70 -0.12 -7.63
CA ALA A 54 -58.18 -0.55 -6.34
C ALA A 54 -58.18 -2.09 -6.27
N VAL A 55 -57.02 -2.72 -6.52
CA VAL A 55 -56.84 -4.16 -6.30
C VAL A 55 -56.44 -4.39 -4.84
N VAL A 56 -57.43 -4.68 -3.99
CA VAL A 56 -57.19 -5.09 -2.59
C VAL A 56 -56.76 -6.56 -2.58
N ALA A 57 -55.50 -6.82 -2.89
CA ALA A 57 -54.86 -8.12 -2.68
C ALA A 57 -54.41 -8.21 -1.21
N ALA A 58 -55.10 -9.02 -0.41
CA ALA A 58 -54.78 -9.23 1.00
C ALA A 58 -53.51 -10.10 1.16
N VAL A 59 -52.34 -9.46 1.09
CA VAL A 59 -51.06 -10.10 1.44
C VAL A 59 -50.93 -10.16 2.95
N ALA A 60 -50.78 -11.37 3.50
CA ALA A 60 -50.55 -11.57 4.93
C ALA A 60 -49.15 -11.07 5.30
N VAL A 61 -49.06 -9.85 5.82
CA VAL A 61 -47.82 -9.31 6.40
C VAL A 61 -47.49 -10.13 7.66
N PRO A 62 -46.32 -10.79 7.73
CA PRO A 62 -45.89 -11.40 8.99
C PRO A 62 -45.65 -10.29 10.02
N LEU A 63 -46.34 -10.36 11.15
CA LEU A 63 -46.14 -9.47 12.30
C LEU A 63 -44.77 -9.73 12.94
N VAL A 64 -43.73 -9.15 12.33
CA VAL A 64 -42.42 -9.00 12.98
C VAL A 64 -42.62 -8.07 14.18
N LEU A 65 -42.25 -8.55 15.36
CA LEU A 65 -42.35 -7.80 16.61
C LEU A 65 -41.58 -6.48 16.51
N ALA A 66 -42.22 -5.37 16.87
CA ALA A 66 -41.62 -4.04 16.83
C ALA A 66 -40.43 -3.96 17.80
N GLY A 67 -39.21 -3.97 17.25
CA GLY A 67 -37.97 -4.10 18.04
C GLY A 67 -36.68 -3.73 17.30
N SER A 68 -36.77 -3.02 16.17
CA SER A 68 -35.62 -2.52 15.39
C SER A 68 -36.01 -1.24 14.66
N GLY A 69 -35.15 -0.22 14.68
CA GLY A 69 -35.42 1.10 14.09
C GLY A 69 -35.58 1.04 12.56
N ALA A 70 -36.40 1.95 12.02
CA ALA A 70 -36.67 2.05 10.58
C ALA A 70 -35.52 2.70 9.77
N ASP A 71 -34.51 3.22 10.47
CA ASP A 71 -33.38 3.96 9.91
C ASP A 71 -32.08 3.13 9.82
N ALA A 72 -32.17 1.80 9.97
CA ALA A 72 -31.02 0.91 9.77
C ALA A 72 -30.73 0.74 8.27
N GLU A 73 -29.50 1.03 7.84
CA GLU A 73 -29.10 0.85 6.45
C GLU A 73 -29.27 -0.62 5.98
N PRO A 74 -29.69 -0.85 4.72
CA PRO A 74 -29.86 -2.21 4.21
C PRO A 74 -28.54 -2.99 4.15
N CYS A 75 -28.32 -3.87 5.12
CA CYS A 75 -27.11 -4.70 5.13
C CYS A 75 -27.16 -5.81 4.06
N THR A 76 -26.01 -6.14 3.48
CA THR A 76 -25.85 -7.25 2.54
C THR A 76 -25.54 -8.56 3.28
N PRO A 77 -26.35 -9.64 3.10
CA PRO A 77 -26.08 -10.93 3.72
C PRO A 77 -25.06 -11.75 2.92
N VAL A 78 -23.95 -12.14 3.56
CA VAL A 78 -22.94 -12.99 2.92
C VAL A 78 -23.48 -14.41 2.66
N SER A 79 -23.45 -14.80 1.39
CA SER A 79 -24.09 -16.01 0.85
C SER A 79 -23.52 -17.31 1.41
N GLY A 80 -24.29 -18.40 1.31
CA GLY A 80 -23.84 -19.75 1.70
C GLY A 80 -22.63 -20.25 0.92
N THR A 81 -22.51 -19.91 -0.37
CA THR A 81 -21.34 -20.25 -1.19
C THR A 81 -20.11 -19.43 -0.79
N THR A 82 -20.26 -18.12 -0.54
CA THR A 82 -19.17 -17.30 0.02
C THR A 82 -18.71 -17.81 1.39
N ARG A 83 -19.64 -18.26 2.24
CA ARG A 83 -19.33 -18.88 3.54
C ARG A 83 -18.55 -20.18 3.42
N ALA A 84 -18.72 -20.94 2.34
CA ALA A 84 -17.96 -22.16 2.08
C ALA A 84 -16.49 -21.87 1.67
N LEU A 85 -16.24 -20.79 0.92
CA LEU A 85 -14.86 -20.38 0.54
C LEU A 85 -13.97 -20.16 1.77
N ALA A 86 -14.52 -19.67 2.87
CA ALA A 86 -13.81 -19.44 4.13
C ALA A 86 -13.31 -20.73 4.84
N GLY A 87 -13.57 -21.92 4.27
CA GLY A 87 -13.03 -23.21 4.70
C GLY A 87 -12.30 -23.99 3.61
N ASP A 88 -12.17 -23.45 2.39
CA ASP A 88 -11.50 -24.08 1.25
C ASP A 88 -10.54 -23.08 0.59
N PRO A 89 -9.24 -23.11 0.95
CA PRO A 89 -8.22 -22.26 0.36
C PRO A 89 -8.15 -22.31 -1.17
N ALA A 90 -8.27 -23.50 -1.76
CA ALA A 90 -8.17 -23.66 -3.21
C ALA A 90 -9.36 -23.03 -3.94
N ALA A 91 -10.56 -23.15 -3.38
CA ALA A 91 -11.74 -22.45 -3.88
C ALA A 91 -11.66 -20.93 -3.63
N ALA A 92 -11.15 -20.49 -2.49
CA ALA A 92 -10.98 -19.08 -2.14
C ALA A 92 -10.00 -18.38 -3.09
N THR A 93 -8.79 -18.93 -3.29
CA THR A 93 -7.82 -18.43 -4.28
C THR A 93 -8.45 -18.41 -5.68
N LYS A 94 -9.15 -19.48 -6.10
CA LYS A 94 -9.79 -19.52 -7.42
C LYS A 94 -10.89 -18.47 -7.62
N ALA A 95 -11.55 -18.05 -6.54
CA ALA A 95 -12.62 -17.04 -6.56
C ALA A 95 -12.10 -15.60 -6.51
N LEU A 96 -10.93 -15.37 -5.89
CA LEU A 96 -10.27 -14.06 -5.83
C LEU A 96 -9.33 -13.80 -7.02
N ASP A 97 -8.72 -14.85 -7.57
CA ASP A 97 -7.76 -14.75 -8.68
C ASP A 97 -8.38 -14.09 -9.93
N PRO A 98 -7.90 -12.90 -10.34
CA PRO A 98 -8.40 -12.19 -11.52
C PRO A 98 -7.93 -12.85 -12.84
N GLY A 99 -6.89 -13.69 -12.78
CA GLY A 99 -6.13 -14.15 -13.95
C GLY A 99 -5.10 -13.14 -14.43
N ASP A 100 -4.14 -13.60 -15.22
CA ASP A 100 -2.98 -12.81 -15.65
C ASP A 100 -3.35 -11.59 -16.50
N ARG A 101 -4.47 -11.66 -17.24
CA ARG A 101 -5.02 -10.57 -18.05
C ARG A 101 -6.21 -9.85 -17.40
N MET A 102 -6.34 -9.92 -16.07
CA MET A 102 -7.38 -9.25 -15.27
C MET A 102 -8.86 -9.59 -15.59
N ASP A 103 -9.17 -10.46 -16.56
CA ASP A 103 -10.54 -10.71 -17.06
C ASP A 103 -11.59 -11.00 -15.96
N ARG A 104 -11.18 -11.55 -14.80
CA ARG A 104 -12.07 -11.91 -13.68
C ARG A 104 -12.12 -10.88 -12.55
N ILE A 105 -11.43 -9.74 -12.64
CA ILE A 105 -11.36 -8.74 -11.55
C ILE A 105 -12.75 -8.27 -11.09
N GLY A 106 -13.72 -8.13 -12.01
CA GLY A 106 -15.10 -7.77 -11.67
C GLY A 106 -15.80 -8.82 -10.78
N SER A 107 -15.40 -10.09 -10.83
CA SER A 107 -15.88 -11.15 -9.93
C SER A 107 -15.28 -11.03 -8.53
N ALA A 108 -13.98 -10.72 -8.44
CA ALA A 108 -13.30 -10.47 -7.17
C ALA A 108 -13.83 -9.19 -6.50
N LYS A 109 -13.94 -8.07 -7.24
CA LYS A 109 -14.58 -6.84 -6.74
C LYS A 109 -16.01 -7.13 -6.26
N LYS A 110 -16.82 -7.91 -6.99
CA LYS A 110 -18.19 -8.29 -6.57
C LYS A 110 -18.26 -9.21 -5.35
N LEU A 111 -17.18 -9.95 -5.04
CA LEU A 111 -17.07 -10.79 -3.85
C LEU A 111 -16.64 -10.00 -2.60
N LEU A 112 -15.93 -8.89 -2.79
CA LEU A 112 -15.29 -8.10 -1.74
C LEU A 112 -16.04 -6.80 -1.40
N ALA A 113 -16.41 -6.04 -2.44
CA ALA A 113 -17.09 -4.75 -2.32
C ALA A 113 -18.60 -4.95 -2.06
N HIS A 114 -18.93 -5.19 -0.80
CA HIS A 114 -20.30 -5.12 -0.30
C HIS A 114 -20.51 -3.84 0.50
N ASP A 115 -21.59 -3.13 0.21
CA ASP A 115 -22.07 -2.01 1.02
C ASP A 115 -22.88 -2.60 2.19
N GLY A 116 -22.37 -2.42 3.42
CA GLY A 116 -22.94 -2.96 4.66
C GLY A 116 -22.89 -4.51 4.77
N PHE A 117 -22.35 -5.05 5.87
CA PHE A 117 -22.34 -6.51 6.09
C PHE A 117 -23.35 -6.91 7.18
N CYS A 118 -24.27 -7.83 6.87
CA CYS A 118 -25.13 -8.40 7.90
C CYS A 118 -24.35 -9.33 8.85
N ALA A 119 -24.59 -9.19 10.15
CA ALA A 119 -24.10 -10.07 11.22
C ALA A 119 -22.57 -10.34 11.17
N ASP A 120 -22.15 -11.58 10.94
CA ASP A 120 -20.73 -11.96 10.88
C ASP A 120 -20.09 -11.76 9.50
N GLY A 121 -20.82 -11.18 8.53
CA GLY A 121 -20.42 -11.14 7.11
C GLY A 121 -19.01 -10.64 6.84
N ALA A 122 -18.61 -9.50 7.41
CA ALA A 122 -17.26 -8.95 7.26
C ALA A 122 -16.17 -9.91 7.79
N ARG A 123 -16.47 -10.64 8.88
CA ARG A 123 -15.58 -11.66 9.46
C ARG A 123 -15.56 -12.95 8.63
N VAL A 124 -16.63 -13.28 7.91
CA VAL A 124 -16.62 -14.35 6.89
C VAL A 124 -15.70 -13.96 5.75
N LEU A 125 -15.89 -12.77 5.19
CA LEU A 125 -15.10 -12.29 4.05
C LEU A 125 -13.61 -12.19 4.39
N GLY A 126 -13.28 -11.72 5.61
CA GLY A 126 -11.89 -11.76 6.10
C GLY A 126 -11.28 -13.15 6.06
N ARG A 127 -12.03 -14.20 6.45
CA ARG A 127 -11.58 -15.60 6.32
C ARG A 127 -11.49 -16.09 4.87
N VAL A 128 -12.24 -15.51 3.92
CA VAL A 128 -12.07 -15.81 2.48
C VAL A 128 -10.76 -15.20 1.95
N ILE A 129 -10.40 -13.98 2.39
CA ILE A 129 -9.10 -13.37 2.11
C ILE A 129 -7.99 -14.22 2.74
N ASP A 130 -8.05 -14.48 4.06
CA ASP A 130 -7.08 -15.33 4.78
C ASP A 130 -6.90 -16.72 4.14
N ALA A 131 -7.96 -17.31 3.58
CA ALA A 131 -7.89 -18.61 2.91
C ALA A 131 -7.36 -18.52 1.47
N GLY A 132 -7.64 -17.44 0.75
CA GLY A 132 -7.36 -17.32 -0.68
C GLY A 132 -6.02 -16.67 -1.04
N THR A 133 -5.45 -15.84 -0.15
CA THR A 133 -4.19 -15.12 -0.42
C THR A 133 -2.99 -15.70 0.33
N ARG A 134 -3.18 -16.19 1.57
CA ARG A 134 -2.07 -16.63 2.42
C ARG A 134 -1.31 -17.83 1.85
N ALA A 135 -0.02 -17.94 2.19
CA ALA A 135 0.80 -19.10 1.86
C ALA A 135 0.19 -20.43 2.35
N SER A 136 0.48 -21.53 1.64
CA SER A 136 -0.12 -22.86 1.93
C SER A 136 0.35 -23.52 3.24
N GLY A 137 1.25 -22.87 3.97
CA GLY A 137 1.75 -23.27 5.29
C GLY A 137 3.10 -22.61 5.60
N PRO A 138 3.63 -22.74 6.82
CA PRO A 138 4.94 -22.17 7.20
C PRO A 138 6.07 -22.65 6.28
N GLY A 139 6.96 -21.75 5.89
CA GLY A 139 8.05 -21.98 4.95
C GLY A 139 7.61 -22.40 3.54
N LYS A 140 6.36 -22.12 3.14
CA LYS A 140 5.87 -22.35 1.77
C LYS A 140 5.83 -21.02 1.00
N PRO A 141 6.28 -21.01 -0.27
CA PRO A 141 6.09 -19.85 -1.12
C PRO A 141 4.62 -19.61 -1.47
N HIS A 142 4.28 -18.35 -1.72
CA HIS A 142 3.10 -17.98 -2.48
C HIS A 142 3.17 -18.52 -3.92
N THR A 143 2.01 -18.94 -4.44
CA THR A 143 1.81 -19.26 -5.85
C THR A 143 1.29 -18.06 -6.63
N MET A 144 1.45 -18.05 -7.95
CA MET A 144 0.92 -17.01 -8.85
C MET A 144 -0.55 -16.67 -8.57
N ALA A 145 -1.39 -17.68 -8.35
CA ALA A 145 -2.81 -17.47 -8.11
C ALA A 145 -3.10 -16.79 -6.76
N GLN A 146 -2.28 -17.04 -5.72
CA GLN A 146 -2.36 -16.33 -4.44
C GLN A 146 -1.89 -14.88 -4.59
N ALA A 147 -0.77 -14.65 -5.28
CA ALA A 147 -0.24 -13.30 -5.52
C ALA A 147 -1.24 -12.42 -6.31
N ARG A 148 -1.80 -12.93 -7.41
CA ARG A 148 -2.86 -12.21 -8.14
C ARG A 148 -4.14 -12.03 -7.32
N SER A 149 -4.44 -12.95 -6.40
CA SER A 149 -5.56 -12.81 -5.45
C SER A 149 -5.30 -11.68 -4.44
N ALA A 150 -4.06 -11.53 -3.95
CA ALA A 150 -3.69 -10.44 -3.05
C ALA A 150 -3.79 -9.08 -3.76
N TYR A 151 -3.28 -8.98 -5.00
CA TYR A 151 -3.51 -7.81 -5.85
C TYR A 151 -5.01 -7.49 -5.99
N ALA A 152 -5.83 -8.49 -6.34
CA ALA A 152 -7.26 -8.29 -6.56
C ALA A 152 -8.04 -7.94 -5.28
N VAL A 153 -7.53 -8.31 -4.10
CA VAL A 153 -8.07 -7.88 -2.81
C VAL A 153 -7.71 -6.42 -2.54
N ALA A 154 -6.45 -6.02 -2.72
CA ALA A 154 -6.02 -4.63 -2.54
C ALA A 154 -6.75 -3.69 -3.52
N ALA A 155 -6.75 -4.02 -4.81
CA ALA A 155 -7.42 -3.28 -5.88
C ALA A 155 -8.95 -3.26 -5.82
N ALA A 156 -9.57 -4.00 -4.88
CA ALA A 156 -11.00 -3.97 -4.60
C ALA A 156 -11.34 -3.18 -3.33
N LEU A 157 -10.35 -2.77 -2.53
CA LEU A 157 -10.52 -2.22 -1.18
C LEU A 157 -9.76 -0.92 -0.91
N SER A 158 -8.77 -0.52 -1.72
CA SER A 158 -8.03 0.75 -1.57
C SER A 158 -8.96 1.95 -1.42
N ASP A 159 -9.91 2.09 -2.34
CA ASP A 159 -10.77 3.27 -2.48
C ASP A 159 -12.02 3.21 -1.57
N ARG A 160 -12.01 2.41 -0.50
CA ARG A 160 -13.22 2.05 0.27
C ARG A 160 -12.97 2.00 1.77
N GLU A 161 -13.95 2.46 2.56
CA GLU A 161 -13.93 2.25 4.01
C GLU A 161 -13.95 0.75 4.33
N ILE A 162 -13.03 0.29 5.18
CA ILE A 162 -12.88 -1.14 5.51
C ILE A 162 -13.53 -1.43 6.87
N PRO A 163 -14.60 -2.25 6.93
CA PRO A 163 -15.25 -2.60 8.18
C PRO A 163 -14.26 -3.16 9.21
N ALA A 164 -14.37 -2.73 10.47
CA ALA A 164 -13.42 -3.07 11.53
C ALA A 164 -13.26 -4.59 11.82
N ALA A 165 -14.22 -5.42 11.36
CA ALA A 165 -14.17 -6.89 11.44
C ALA A 165 -13.52 -7.57 10.21
N LEU A 166 -13.23 -6.81 9.15
CA LEU A 166 -12.52 -7.22 7.92
C LEU A 166 -11.05 -6.78 7.96
N ALA A 167 -10.77 -5.56 8.44
CA ALA A 167 -9.44 -4.94 8.43
C ALA A 167 -8.29 -5.85 8.94
N PRO A 168 -8.42 -6.62 10.04
CA PRO A 168 -7.34 -7.50 10.50
C PRO A 168 -6.95 -8.61 9.51
N SER A 169 -7.83 -9.03 8.60
CA SER A 169 -7.51 -10.03 7.56
C SER A 169 -6.79 -9.40 6.36
N VAL A 170 -7.20 -8.19 5.95
CA VAL A 170 -6.52 -7.43 4.89
C VAL A 170 -5.11 -7.03 5.34
N ALA A 171 -4.95 -6.61 6.59
CA ALA A 171 -3.63 -6.33 7.16
C ALA A 171 -2.74 -7.59 7.27
N ARG A 172 -3.31 -8.79 7.50
CA ARG A 172 -2.52 -10.04 7.45
C ARG A 172 -2.08 -10.39 6.03
N MET A 173 -2.92 -10.14 5.04
CA MET A 173 -2.54 -10.30 3.63
C MET A 173 -1.36 -9.38 3.29
N LEU A 174 -1.47 -8.07 3.53
CA LEU A 174 -0.38 -7.13 3.26
C LEU A 174 0.91 -7.51 4.02
N ALA A 175 0.79 -7.93 5.27
CA ALA A 175 1.92 -8.38 6.08
C ALA A 175 2.59 -9.71 5.61
N GLU A 176 1.96 -10.49 4.73
CA GLU A 176 2.61 -11.64 4.06
C GLU A 176 3.21 -11.27 2.69
N TYR A 177 2.63 -10.26 2.04
CA TYR A 177 3.15 -9.62 0.84
C TYR A 177 3.98 -8.37 1.17
N GLU A 178 4.63 -8.35 2.34
CA GLU A 178 5.29 -7.17 2.93
C GLU A 178 6.26 -6.51 1.94
N VAL A 179 7.20 -7.25 1.36
CA VAL A 179 8.22 -6.68 0.45
C VAL A 179 7.59 -6.10 -0.82
N ASP A 180 6.49 -6.69 -1.27
CA ASP A 180 5.75 -6.27 -2.46
C ASP A 180 4.91 -5.01 -2.16
N ALA A 181 4.46 -4.85 -0.90
CA ALA A 181 3.67 -3.74 -0.41
C ALA A 181 4.50 -2.54 0.10
N LEU A 182 5.80 -2.74 0.40
CA LEU A 182 6.74 -1.67 0.77
C LEU A 182 7.49 -1.08 -0.45
N ARG A 183 7.09 -1.42 -1.68
CA ARG A 183 7.80 -1.02 -2.91
C ARG A 183 7.39 0.39 -3.33
N ASP A 184 8.37 1.28 -3.48
CA ASP A 184 8.18 2.69 -3.81
C ASP A 184 8.48 2.97 -5.30
N ASP A 185 7.56 3.70 -5.97
CA ASP A 185 7.70 4.16 -7.36
C ASP A 185 8.93 5.09 -7.52
N ASP A 186 9.28 5.88 -6.49
CA ASP A 186 10.20 7.04 -6.60
C ASP A 186 11.67 6.68 -6.91
N PHE A 187 12.16 5.51 -6.48
CA PHE A 187 13.60 5.18 -6.50
C PHE A 187 14.05 4.25 -7.65
N GLY A 188 13.27 4.20 -8.73
CA GLY A 188 13.67 3.58 -10.00
C GLY A 188 13.32 2.10 -10.13
N GLY A 189 12.28 1.64 -9.42
CA GLY A 189 11.82 0.25 -9.39
C GLY A 189 11.11 -0.26 -10.65
N LEU A 190 11.45 0.22 -11.86
CA LEU A 190 10.60 0.20 -13.06
C LEU A 190 9.38 1.14 -12.93
N GLY A 191 8.82 1.59 -14.05
CA GLY A 191 7.56 2.35 -14.03
C GLY A 191 6.34 1.44 -14.04
N ARG A 192 5.16 1.99 -13.67
CA ARG A 192 3.86 1.28 -13.77
C ARG A 192 3.55 0.72 -15.18
N ASP A 193 4.21 1.24 -16.20
CA ASP A 193 4.06 0.82 -17.61
C ASP A 193 5.00 -0.34 -18.01
N ASP A 194 6.01 -0.65 -17.20
CA ASP A 194 6.92 -1.80 -17.38
C ASP A 194 6.36 -3.08 -16.72
N VAL A 195 5.50 -2.93 -15.72
CA VAL A 195 4.85 -4.04 -15.00
C VAL A 195 3.73 -4.61 -15.86
N THR A 196 3.85 -5.88 -16.25
CA THR A 196 2.99 -6.49 -17.30
C THR A 196 1.73 -7.21 -16.80
N GLY A 197 1.55 -7.36 -15.48
CA GLY A 197 0.40 -8.04 -14.89
C GLY A 197 0.33 -7.95 -13.36
N PRO A 198 -0.73 -8.49 -12.73
CA PRO A 198 -1.03 -8.36 -11.29
C PRO A 198 -0.24 -9.31 -10.36
N ALA A 199 0.65 -10.13 -10.91
CA ALA A 199 1.68 -10.88 -10.17
C ALA A 199 2.80 -11.32 -11.12
N VAL A 200 3.96 -11.68 -10.56
CA VAL A 200 5.13 -12.14 -11.32
C VAL A 200 5.72 -13.45 -10.81
N PRO A 201 6.31 -14.28 -11.70
CA PRO A 201 6.76 -15.63 -11.36
C PRO A 201 8.06 -15.64 -10.55
N PRO A 202 8.32 -16.72 -9.78
CA PRO A 202 9.53 -16.87 -8.95
C PRO A 202 10.89 -16.63 -9.63
N ALA A 203 10.95 -16.75 -10.96
CA ALA A 203 12.16 -16.44 -11.71
C ALA A 203 12.60 -14.97 -11.54
N GLU A 204 11.65 -14.04 -11.45
CA GLU A 204 11.90 -12.60 -11.29
C GLU A 204 12.55 -12.24 -9.94
N ALA A 205 12.42 -13.09 -8.91
CA ALA A 205 13.10 -12.94 -7.62
C ALA A 205 14.58 -13.42 -7.64
N THR A 206 15.07 -13.88 -8.80
CA THR A 206 16.47 -14.28 -9.00
C THR A 206 17.33 -13.05 -9.24
N LEU A 207 18.55 -13.01 -8.69
CA LEU A 207 19.48 -11.93 -9.01
C LEU A 207 20.03 -12.09 -10.43
N ASP A 208 20.25 -10.96 -11.11
CA ASP A 208 21.02 -10.90 -12.35
C ASP A 208 22.53 -11.10 -12.14
N ASP A 209 23.31 -11.06 -13.23
CA ASP A 209 24.77 -11.18 -13.20
C ASP A 209 25.48 -10.03 -12.45
N HIS A 210 24.81 -8.89 -12.26
CA HIS A 210 25.30 -7.75 -11.47
C HIS A 210 24.98 -7.88 -9.97
N GLY A 211 24.09 -8.80 -9.60
CA GLY A 211 23.61 -8.99 -8.23
C GLY A 211 22.38 -8.16 -7.87
N TRP A 212 21.69 -7.59 -8.86
CA TRP A 212 20.49 -6.77 -8.73
C TRP A 212 19.20 -7.57 -8.99
N VAL A 213 18.07 -7.05 -8.50
CA VAL A 213 16.72 -7.56 -8.72
C VAL A 213 15.72 -6.42 -8.46
N TRP A 214 14.66 -6.33 -9.27
CA TRP A 214 13.68 -5.23 -9.22
C TRP A 214 12.64 -5.38 -8.10
N LEU A 215 12.36 -6.62 -7.67
CA LEU A 215 11.43 -6.94 -6.57
C LEU A 215 11.98 -6.64 -5.16
N GLY A 216 13.25 -6.24 -5.03
CA GLY A 216 13.89 -6.01 -3.73
C GLY A 216 14.68 -7.22 -3.20
N ARG A 217 15.42 -7.01 -2.11
CA ARG A 217 16.49 -7.94 -1.69
C ARG A 217 16.04 -9.09 -0.81
N PHE A 218 16.86 -10.14 -0.86
CA PHE A 218 16.78 -11.33 -0.01
C PHE A 218 15.57 -12.27 -0.23
N LEU A 219 14.75 -12.00 -1.25
CA LEU A 219 13.61 -12.80 -1.67
C LEU A 219 13.97 -14.24 -2.09
N SER A 220 13.00 -15.15 -1.92
CA SER A 220 13.14 -16.55 -2.35
C SER A 220 12.92 -16.68 -3.86
N PRO A 221 13.84 -17.29 -4.64
CA PRO A 221 13.64 -17.60 -6.06
C PRO A 221 12.63 -18.75 -6.30
N SER A 222 11.77 -19.04 -5.31
CA SER A 222 10.69 -20.02 -5.38
C SER A 222 9.31 -19.41 -5.11
N GLU A 223 9.22 -18.09 -4.90
CA GLU A 223 8.00 -17.39 -4.46
C GLU A 223 7.44 -16.47 -5.55
N ALA A 224 6.12 -16.49 -5.73
CA ALA A 224 5.45 -15.57 -6.65
C ALA A 224 5.09 -14.28 -5.92
N HIS A 225 5.40 -13.16 -6.55
CA HIS A 225 5.25 -11.82 -5.97
C HIS A 225 4.00 -11.13 -6.52
N ALA A 226 3.29 -10.40 -5.67
CA ALA A 226 2.23 -9.48 -6.08
C ALA A 226 2.86 -8.20 -6.63
N THR A 227 2.16 -7.51 -7.52
CA THR A 227 2.64 -6.28 -8.17
C THR A 227 1.61 -5.19 -8.04
N PHE A 228 1.48 -4.61 -6.85
CA PHE A 228 0.39 -3.69 -6.51
C PHE A 228 0.38 -2.40 -7.36
N GLU A 229 1.55 -1.92 -7.77
CA GLU A 229 1.72 -0.80 -8.72
C GLU A 229 1.13 -1.05 -10.12
N TYR A 230 0.86 -2.31 -10.48
CA TYR A 230 0.26 -2.65 -11.77
C TYR A 230 -1.07 -1.91 -11.96
N GLY A 231 -1.13 -1.05 -12.97
CA GLY A 231 -2.33 -0.28 -13.30
C GLY A 231 -2.87 -0.64 -14.68
N ASP A 232 -3.90 -1.48 -14.75
CA ASP A 232 -4.58 -1.74 -16.03
C ASP A 232 -5.49 -0.55 -16.37
N ARG A 233 -4.91 0.39 -17.15
CA ARG A 233 -5.59 1.57 -17.72
C ARG A 233 -6.82 1.20 -18.59
N SER A 234 -6.97 -0.07 -18.98
CA SER A 234 -8.11 -0.58 -19.76
C SER A 234 -9.26 -1.05 -18.86
N ALA A 235 -8.94 -1.51 -17.64
CA ALA A 235 -9.90 -2.01 -16.66
C ALA A 235 -10.34 -0.95 -15.64
N ASP A 236 -9.60 0.17 -15.54
CA ASP A 236 -9.74 1.20 -14.51
C ASP A 236 -9.54 0.61 -13.09
N VAL A 237 -8.38 -0.05 -12.92
CA VAL A 237 -8.00 -0.77 -11.70
C VAL A 237 -6.52 -0.55 -11.37
N THR A 238 -6.27 -0.09 -10.15
CA THR A 238 -4.98 -0.05 -9.45
C THR A 238 -5.15 -0.63 -8.04
N ALA A 239 -4.06 -1.03 -7.37
CA ALA A 239 -4.05 -1.36 -5.95
C ALA A 239 -3.27 -0.27 -5.18
N ASP A 240 -3.96 0.81 -4.77
CA ASP A 240 -3.30 1.86 -4.00
C ASP A 240 -3.00 1.38 -2.56
N ILE A 241 -1.74 1.04 -2.30
CA ILE A 241 -1.28 0.53 -1.00
C ILE A 241 -1.17 1.64 0.05
N PRO A 242 -0.66 2.86 -0.25
CA PRO A 242 -0.72 3.99 0.69
C PRO A 242 -2.12 4.26 1.25
N ASP A 243 -3.14 4.41 0.40
CA ASP A 243 -4.52 4.65 0.86
C ASP A 243 -5.09 3.43 1.62
N LEU A 244 -4.80 2.21 1.16
CA LEU A 244 -5.20 0.98 1.84
C LEU A 244 -4.56 0.85 3.24
N VAL A 245 -3.28 1.21 3.40
CA VAL A 245 -2.57 1.22 4.68
C VAL A 245 -3.12 2.31 5.60
N ALA A 246 -3.45 3.49 5.06
CA ALA A 246 -4.11 4.55 5.81
C ALA A 246 -5.47 4.08 6.37
N GLU A 247 -6.33 3.51 5.53
CA GLU A 247 -7.62 2.96 5.92
C GLU A 247 -7.50 1.90 7.03
N LEU A 248 -6.55 0.98 6.89
CA LEU A 248 -6.29 -0.07 7.87
C LEU A 248 -5.71 0.47 9.19
N ALA A 249 -4.92 1.54 9.16
CA ALA A 249 -4.32 2.15 10.35
C ALA A 249 -5.34 2.76 11.32
N LYS A 250 -6.58 3.03 10.87
CA LYS A 250 -7.72 3.38 11.76
C LYS A 250 -8.05 2.27 12.77
N ASN A 251 -7.74 1.02 12.46
CA ASN A 251 -8.11 -0.15 13.27
C ASN A 251 -6.90 -0.64 14.09
N PRO A 252 -6.92 -0.61 15.43
CA PRO A 252 -5.75 -0.94 16.25
C PRO A 252 -5.28 -2.40 16.15
N GLN A 253 -6.14 -3.34 15.74
CA GLN A 253 -5.68 -4.71 15.48
C GLN A 253 -4.98 -4.83 14.11
N ALA A 254 -5.49 -4.16 13.08
CA ALA A 254 -4.85 -4.10 11.76
C ALA A 254 -3.51 -3.35 11.84
N PHE A 255 -3.48 -2.19 12.50
CA PHE A 255 -2.27 -1.44 12.84
C PHE A 255 -1.20 -2.32 13.51
N ALA A 256 -1.60 -3.12 14.51
CA ALA A 256 -0.67 -4.03 15.21
C ALA A 256 -0.07 -5.10 14.29
N ILE A 257 -0.80 -5.52 13.25
CA ILE A 257 -0.33 -6.54 12.31
C ILE A 257 0.69 -5.93 11.34
N LEU A 258 0.39 -4.79 10.73
CA LEU A 258 1.33 -4.07 9.85
C LEU A 258 2.59 -3.63 10.62
N TYR A 259 2.42 -3.07 11.82
CA TYR A 259 3.53 -2.63 12.65
C TYR A 259 4.37 -3.79 13.24
N ASP A 260 3.81 -5.00 13.36
CA ASP A 260 4.61 -6.19 13.63
C ASP A 260 5.34 -6.68 12.37
N ALA A 261 4.75 -6.57 11.18
CA ALA A 261 5.35 -6.92 9.90
C ALA A 261 6.60 -6.08 9.60
N HIS A 262 6.51 -4.75 9.63
CA HIS A 262 7.66 -3.87 9.37
C HIS A 262 8.83 -4.14 10.33
N ARG A 263 8.53 -4.43 11.60
CA ARG A 263 9.55 -4.77 12.62
C ARG A 263 10.11 -6.19 12.46
N ALA A 264 9.31 -7.14 11.98
CA ALA A 264 9.77 -8.48 11.61
C ALA A 264 10.64 -8.44 10.35
N GLN A 265 10.30 -7.61 9.38
CA GLN A 265 11.03 -7.41 8.13
C GLN A 265 12.36 -6.68 8.37
N LEU A 266 12.40 -5.62 9.18
CA LEU A 266 13.67 -5.02 9.61
C LEU A 266 14.60 -6.05 10.27
N ALA A 267 14.04 -6.96 11.08
CA ALA A 267 14.82 -8.04 11.68
C ALA A 267 15.30 -9.09 10.67
N HIS A 268 14.49 -9.42 9.65
CA HIS A 268 14.86 -10.26 8.51
C HIS A 268 15.94 -9.61 7.62
N TYR A 269 15.87 -8.31 7.43
CA TYR A 269 16.75 -7.58 6.53
C TYR A 269 18.17 -7.50 7.10
N LEU A 270 18.29 -6.99 8.33
CA LEU A 270 19.59 -6.80 9.01
C LEU A 270 20.38 -8.10 9.15
N GLU A 271 19.75 -9.25 9.45
CA GLU A 271 20.47 -10.53 9.62
C GLU A 271 21.13 -11.07 8.34
N ARG A 272 20.85 -10.48 7.17
CA ARG A 272 21.43 -10.89 5.87
C ARG A 272 22.53 -9.95 5.39
N LEU A 273 22.61 -8.74 5.95
CA LEU A 273 23.66 -7.78 5.63
C LEU A 273 25.07 -8.25 6.02
N THR A 274 26.06 -7.74 5.29
CA THR A 274 27.47 -7.87 5.64
C THR A 274 27.79 -7.15 6.96
N ARG A 275 29.01 -7.35 7.50
CA ARG A 275 29.51 -6.58 8.67
C ARG A 275 29.67 -5.07 8.41
N GLN A 276 29.54 -4.64 7.15
CA GLN A 276 29.54 -3.22 6.76
C GLN A 276 28.12 -2.71 6.49
N GLY A 277 27.08 -3.45 6.85
CA GLY A 277 25.69 -3.07 6.56
C GLY A 277 25.41 -2.93 5.06
N GLY A 278 26.15 -3.65 4.21
CA GLY A 278 26.02 -3.64 2.75
C GLY A 278 25.63 -5.01 2.18
N ASP A 279 25.28 -5.05 0.89
CA ASP A 279 24.72 -6.22 0.21
C ASP A 279 25.78 -7.36 0.11
N PRO A 280 25.49 -8.58 0.59
CA PRO A 280 26.37 -9.74 0.39
C PRO A 280 26.52 -10.17 -1.08
N SER A 281 25.69 -9.66 -1.99
CA SER A 281 25.59 -10.01 -3.41
C SER A 281 26.38 -9.05 -4.32
N TYR A 282 26.73 -7.87 -3.82
CA TYR A 282 27.35 -6.77 -4.59
C TYR A 282 28.55 -7.20 -5.43
N ARG A 283 28.60 -6.71 -6.67
CA ARG A 283 29.70 -6.92 -7.62
C ARG A 283 30.39 -5.59 -7.95
N PRO A 284 31.72 -5.47 -7.80
CA PRO A 284 32.46 -4.31 -8.28
C PRO A 284 32.30 -4.17 -9.80
N GLY A 285 31.89 -2.99 -10.27
CA GLY A 285 31.62 -2.72 -11.69
C GLY A 285 30.29 -2.02 -11.95
N ASP A 286 29.36 -2.06 -10.99
CA ASP A 286 28.21 -1.15 -10.99
C ASP A 286 28.70 0.31 -10.86
N LYS A 287 28.22 1.16 -11.78
CA LYS A 287 28.53 2.60 -11.86
C LYS A 287 27.55 3.47 -11.07
N TYR A 288 26.43 2.92 -10.61
CA TYR A 288 25.37 3.60 -9.87
C TYR A 288 25.34 3.20 -8.39
N ALA A 289 25.88 2.03 -8.03
CA ALA A 289 25.88 1.54 -6.65
C ALA A 289 27.26 1.35 -6.00
N THR A 290 27.35 1.77 -4.75
CA THR A 290 28.35 1.31 -3.79
C THR A 290 27.89 0.01 -3.13
N PRO A 291 28.74 -0.70 -2.35
CA PRO A 291 28.32 -1.88 -1.59
C PRO A 291 27.18 -1.66 -0.60
N THR A 292 26.84 -0.41 -0.23
CA THR A 292 25.74 -0.10 0.68
C THR A 292 24.57 0.65 0.03
N THR A 293 24.73 1.30 -1.13
CA THR A 293 23.72 2.18 -1.76
C THR A 293 22.30 1.60 -1.71
N TRP A 294 22.10 0.40 -2.27
CA TRP A 294 20.76 -0.20 -2.29
C TRP A 294 20.28 -0.66 -0.91
N THR A 295 21.19 -1.12 -0.04
CA THR A 295 20.82 -1.53 1.32
C THR A 295 20.56 -0.36 2.26
N ASP A 296 21.07 0.82 1.90
CA ASP A 296 20.73 2.09 2.51
C ASP A 296 19.33 2.53 2.06
N ASN A 297 18.94 2.33 0.79
CA ASN A 297 17.57 2.57 0.31
C ASN A 297 16.57 1.65 1.01
N ASP A 298 16.76 0.33 0.96
CA ASP A 298 15.85 -0.63 1.60
C ASP A 298 15.69 -0.35 3.14
N LEU A 299 16.65 0.32 3.79
CA LEU A 299 16.57 0.77 5.20
C LEU A 299 15.91 2.15 5.40
N GLN A 300 15.95 3.04 4.40
CA GLN A 300 15.15 4.27 4.35
C GLN A 300 13.67 3.89 4.32
N ASP A 301 13.29 2.99 3.41
CA ASP A 301 11.90 2.58 3.18
C ASP A 301 11.33 1.90 4.43
N LEU A 302 12.09 0.99 5.05
CA LEU A 302 11.69 0.34 6.31
C LEU A 302 11.54 1.31 7.49
N ALA A 303 12.25 2.44 7.48
CA ALA A 303 12.11 3.49 8.48
C ALA A 303 10.90 4.40 8.20
N ASP A 304 10.67 4.73 6.93
CA ASP A 304 9.58 5.57 6.46
C ASP A 304 8.23 4.91 6.75
N HIS A 305 8.02 3.65 6.36
CA HIS A 305 6.77 2.93 6.64
C HIS A 305 6.44 2.86 8.15
N ILE A 306 7.44 2.67 9.01
CA ILE A 306 7.29 2.73 10.47
C ILE A 306 6.91 4.16 10.93
N GLY A 307 7.48 5.20 10.32
CA GLY A 307 7.10 6.59 10.58
C GLY A 307 5.69 6.93 10.08
N THR A 308 5.30 6.43 8.92
CA THR A 308 4.01 6.64 8.26
C THR A 308 2.87 6.05 9.07
N LEU A 309 3.01 4.84 9.65
CA LEU A 309 2.03 4.33 10.62
C LEU A 309 1.90 5.25 11.85
N MET A 310 3.02 5.73 12.41
CA MET A 310 2.97 6.64 13.56
C MET A 310 2.37 8.02 13.21
N ALA A 311 2.56 8.47 11.97
CA ALA A 311 1.96 9.68 11.42
C ALA A 311 0.44 9.51 11.28
N LEU A 312 -0.01 8.42 10.65
CA LEU A 312 -1.42 8.05 10.46
C LEU A 312 -2.16 7.99 11.81
N ARG A 313 -1.64 7.24 12.79
CA ARG A 313 -2.22 7.19 14.15
C ARG A 313 -2.32 8.58 14.78
N SER A 314 -1.30 9.43 14.61
CA SER A 314 -1.28 10.78 15.18
C SER A 314 -2.25 11.73 14.45
N GLY A 315 -2.42 11.56 13.15
CA GLY A 315 -3.43 12.23 12.33
C GLY A 315 -4.85 11.83 12.74
N TYR A 316 -5.12 10.53 12.88
CA TYR A 316 -6.42 10.02 13.32
C TYR A 316 -6.78 10.39 14.78
N ALA A 317 -5.78 10.57 15.65
CA ALA A 317 -5.99 11.15 16.98
C ALA A 317 -6.31 12.65 16.95
N LYS A 318 -5.83 13.38 15.93
CA LYS A 318 -6.05 14.82 15.73
C LYS A 318 -7.37 15.12 15.00
N ASP A 319 -7.76 14.28 14.03
CA ASP A 319 -9.02 14.41 13.28
C ASP A 319 -10.24 13.81 14.00
N GLY A 320 -10.01 13.01 15.04
CA GLY A 320 -11.05 12.43 15.90
C GLY A 320 -11.50 11.01 15.50
N THR A 321 -10.92 10.42 14.45
CA THR A 321 -11.13 9.02 14.06
C THR A 321 -10.70 8.05 15.18
N ILE A 322 -9.60 8.35 15.88
CA ILE A 322 -9.20 7.67 17.12
C ILE A 322 -9.61 8.55 18.31
N GLN A 323 -10.79 8.28 18.87
CA GLN A 323 -11.37 9.05 19.98
C GLN A 323 -10.67 8.79 21.32
N ASP A 324 -10.18 7.57 21.55
CA ASP A 324 -9.40 7.21 22.74
C ASP A 324 -8.07 6.57 22.31
N VAL A 325 -7.02 7.40 22.33
CA VAL A 325 -5.65 7.03 21.99
C VAL A 325 -5.08 6.00 22.96
N ALA A 326 -5.45 6.03 24.24
CA ALA A 326 -4.96 5.09 25.24
C ALA A 326 -5.60 3.71 25.08
N ALA A 327 -6.89 3.65 24.73
CA ALA A 327 -7.57 2.42 24.35
C ALA A 327 -7.02 1.84 23.04
N PHE A 328 -6.73 2.69 22.04
CA PHE A 328 -6.08 2.28 20.79
C PHE A 328 -4.72 1.62 21.09
N ASP A 329 -3.85 2.30 21.84
CA ASP A 329 -2.51 1.81 22.19
C ASP A 329 -2.55 0.53 23.04
N ALA A 330 -3.53 0.40 23.93
CA ALA A 330 -3.76 -0.82 24.70
C ALA A 330 -4.18 -2.00 23.82
N VAL A 331 -5.00 -1.77 22.78
CA VAL A 331 -5.36 -2.81 21.80
C VAL A 331 -4.18 -3.13 20.89
N VAL A 332 -3.40 -2.15 20.41
CA VAL A 332 -2.19 -2.43 19.63
C VAL A 332 -1.22 -3.27 20.46
N ARG A 333 -0.90 -2.87 21.69
CA ARG A 333 -0.01 -3.62 22.60
C ARG A 333 -0.50 -5.05 22.90
N LYS A 334 -1.83 -5.27 22.92
CA LYS A 334 -2.44 -6.58 23.12
C LYS A 334 -2.33 -7.49 21.88
N HIS A 335 -2.32 -6.91 20.68
CA HIS A 335 -2.32 -7.65 19.42
C HIS A 335 -0.94 -7.75 18.76
N SER A 336 0.01 -6.87 19.11
CA SER A 336 1.44 -7.04 18.78
C SER A 336 2.00 -8.31 19.43
N ARG A 337 2.69 -9.12 18.64
CA ARG A 337 3.19 -10.46 18.97
C ARG A 337 4.43 -10.37 19.87
N GLY A 338 5.24 -9.32 19.73
CA GLY A 338 6.39 -9.05 20.62
C GLY A 338 7.50 -8.20 20.00
N THR A 339 8.74 -8.52 20.35
CA THR A 339 9.96 -8.01 19.69
C THR A 339 10.54 -9.03 18.72
N PHE A 340 11.12 -8.55 17.62
CA PHE A 340 11.87 -9.37 16.66
C PHE A 340 13.35 -9.03 16.75
N ARG A 341 14.24 -10.03 16.59
CA ARG A 341 15.69 -9.86 16.62
C ARG A 341 16.31 -10.48 15.37
N PRO A 342 17.28 -9.81 14.74
CA PRO A 342 18.20 -10.40 13.76
C PRO A 342 19.00 -11.56 14.34
N ALA A 343 19.37 -12.55 13.52
CA ALA A 343 20.43 -13.48 13.88
C ALA A 343 21.76 -12.76 14.20
N SER A 344 22.52 -13.29 15.17
CA SER A 344 23.84 -12.77 15.56
C SER A 344 24.96 -13.07 14.55
N HIS A 345 24.64 -13.78 13.47
CA HIS A 345 25.54 -14.10 12.36
C HIS A 345 24.80 -13.86 11.04
N ARG A 346 25.53 -13.70 9.93
CA ARG A 346 24.90 -13.49 8.62
C ARG A 346 24.17 -14.76 8.18
N LEU A 347 22.87 -14.68 7.97
CA LEU A 347 22.12 -15.71 7.25
C LEU A 347 22.35 -15.56 5.75
N THR A 348 22.60 -16.68 5.07
CA THR A 348 22.65 -16.74 3.59
C THR A 348 21.38 -17.36 2.99
N THR A 349 20.43 -17.74 3.82
CA THR A 349 19.15 -18.35 3.44
C THR A 349 18.13 -17.29 3.05
N ARG A 350 17.47 -17.49 1.91
CA ARG A 350 16.33 -16.71 1.43
C ARG A 350 15.06 -17.57 1.57
N PRO A 351 14.41 -17.61 2.75
CA PRO A 351 13.12 -18.27 2.89
C PRO A 351 12.05 -17.46 2.14
N PRO A 352 10.89 -18.06 1.84
CA PRO A 352 9.72 -17.32 1.44
C PRO A 352 9.35 -16.22 2.45
N MET A 353 8.75 -15.14 1.95
CA MET A 353 8.25 -14.00 2.72
C MET A 353 6.82 -14.22 3.21
N GLY A 354 6.06 -15.15 2.62
CA GLY A 354 4.70 -15.51 3.04
C GLY A 354 4.52 -16.07 4.47
N ASP A 355 5.57 -16.09 5.31
CA ASP A 355 5.43 -16.26 6.76
C ASP A 355 6.10 -15.15 7.61
N ILE A 356 6.48 -14.00 7.02
CA ILE A 356 7.11 -12.87 7.74
C ILE A 356 6.18 -12.27 8.81
N ALA A 357 4.88 -12.15 8.52
CA ALA A 357 3.84 -11.82 9.51
C ALA A 357 3.83 -12.79 10.71
N ASP A 358 4.14 -14.07 10.46
CA ASP A 358 4.18 -15.15 11.44
C ASP A 358 5.59 -15.41 12.00
N ARG A 359 6.64 -14.65 11.61
CA ARG A 359 8.03 -14.77 12.10
C ARG A 359 8.10 -14.92 13.62
N PRO A 360 8.85 -15.90 14.18
CA PRO A 360 8.93 -16.09 15.63
C PRO A 360 9.46 -14.86 16.39
N THR A 361 8.81 -14.53 17.50
CA THR A 361 9.22 -13.40 18.36
C THR A 361 10.36 -13.79 19.29
N SER A 362 11.26 -12.86 19.54
CA SER A 362 12.46 -13.04 20.38
C SER A 362 12.24 -12.69 21.85
N GLY A 363 11.01 -12.34 22.23
CA GLY A 363 10.63 -11.91 23.58
C GLY A 363 9.44 -10.94 23.58
N PRO A 364 8.88 -10.64 24.77
CA PRO A 364 7.77 -9.71 24.92
C PRO A 364 8.17 -8.27 24.56
N LEU A 365 7.21 -7.52 24.03
CA LEU A 365 7.39 -6.10 23.71
C LEU A 365 7.71 -5.29 24.98
N ARG A 366 8.73 -4.42 24.91
CA ARG A 366 9.22 -3.61 26.04
C ARG A 366 9.15 -2.12 25.74
N GLY A 367 8.93 -1.32 26.78
CA GLY A 367 8.79 0.13 26.66
C GLY A 367 7.44 0.52 26.04
N ASP A 368 7.38 1.73 25.48
CA ASP A 368 6.23 2.15 24.70
C ASP A 368 6.20 1.42 23.33
N VAL A 369 5.01 1.09 22.86
CA VAL A 369 4.76 0.50 21.54
C VAL A 369 4.78 1.58 20.45
N MET A 370 4.38 2.82 20.78
CA MET A 370 4.31 3.95 19.84
C MET A 370 5.61 4.75 19.72
N ASP A 371 6.63 4.41 20.51
CA ASP A 371 8.00 4.92 20.37
C ASP A 371 8.72 4.16 19.22
N GLY A 372 8.20 4.31 18.00
CA GLY A 372 8.64 3.57 16.81
C GLY A 372 10.13 3.74 16.52
N ARG A 373 10.61 4.98 16.62
CA ARG A 373 12.02 5.38 16.59
C ARG A 373 12.89 4.52 17.51
N ARG A 374 12.49 4.35 18.78
CA ARG A 374 13.24 3.53 19.74
C ARG A 374 13.10 2.04 19.48
N GLN A 375 11.94 1.54 19.06
CA GLN A 375 11.79 0.12 18.70
C GLN A 375 12.76 -0.24 17.56
N MET A 376 12.82 0.60 16.53
CA MET A 376 13.75 0.50 15.40
C MET A 376 15.22 0.55 15.84
N PHE A 377 15.64 1.59 16.58
CA PHE A 377 17.03 1.69 17.05
C PHE A 377 17.43 0.61 18.05
N THR A 378 16.51 0.10 18.87
CA THR A 378 16.79 -1.03 19.78
C THR A 378 17.14 -2.31 19.01
N VAL A 379 16.62 -2.46 17.78
CA VAL A 379 16.98 -3.56 16.87
C VAL A 379 18.32 -3.27 16.17
N LEU A 380 18.48 -2.07 15.60
CA LEU A 380 19.69 -1.67 14.86
C LEU A 380 20.95 -1.65 15.74
N ASP A 381 20.93 -0.95 16.87
CA ASP A 381 22.07 -0.82 17.81
C ASP A 381 22.54 -2.19 18.30
N ARG A 382 21.55 -3.08 18.55
CA ARG A 382 21.79 -4.44 19.00
C ARG A 382 22.44 -5.29 17.92
N TRP A 383 21.91 -5.24 16.70
CA TRP A 383 22.50 -5.93 15.56
C TRP A 383 23.92 -5.44 15.28
N ALA A 384 24.14 -4.12 15.25
CA ALA A 384 25.46 -3.53 15.00
C ALA A 384 26.50 -4.03 16.02
N LYS A 385 26.12 -4.05 17.31
CA LYS A 385 26.95 -4.57 18.40
C LYS A 385 27.16 -6.09 18.33
N GLU A 386 26.14 -6.88 18.01
CA GLU A 386 26.24 -8.35 17.95
C GLU A 386 26.94 -8.87 16.69
N ARG A 387 27.20 -8.00 15.71
CA ARG A 387 27.80 -8.34 14.40
C ARG A 387 29.19 -7.75 14.19
N ASP A 388 29.70 -6.94 15.11
CA ASP A 388 30.94 -6.15 15.01
C ASP A 388 30.93 -5.14 13.84
N VAL A 389 29.83 -4.40 13.68
CA VAL A 389 29.72 -3.34 12.65
C VAL A 389 30.52 -2.10 13.10
N PRO A 390 31.35 -1.48 12.23
CA PRO A 390 32.09 -0.28 12.59
C PRO A 390 31.18 0.86 13.08
N LEU A 391 31.60 1.56 14.13
CA LEU A 391 30.80 2.60 14.80
C LEU A 391 30.34 3.70 13.83
N GLU A 392 31.20 4.12 12.92
CA GLU A 392 30.89 5.10 11.87
C GLU A 392 29.74 4.63 10.97
N ARG A 393 29.80 3.39 10.47
CA ARG A 393 28.75 2.81 9.64
C ARG A 393 27.45 2.60 10.42
N ALA A 394 27.52 2.12 11.66
CA ALA A 394 26.35 1.98 12.52
C ALA A 394 25.69 3.34 12.81
N THR A 395 26.49 4.40 12.97
CA THR A 395 26.00 5.78 13.15
C THR A 395 25.35 6.31 11.87
N ALA A 396 25.96 6.07 10.71
CA ALA A 396 25.40 6.45 9.41
C ALA A 396 24.06 5.76 9.12
N MET A 397 23.97 4.43 9.33
CA MET A 397 22.72 3.68 9.22
C MET A 397 21.65 4.21 10.17
N ARG A 398 22.03 4.53 11.42
CA ARG A 398 21.11 5.09 12.41
C ARG A 398 20.58 6.45 11.97
N GLN A 399 21.45 7.36 11.51
CA GLN A 399 21.07 8.69 11.05
C GLN A 399 20.13 8.61 9.84
N LEU A 400 20.46 7.76 8.86
CA LEU A 400 19.65 7.55 7.66
C LEU A 400 18.22 7.09 7.99
N MET A 401 18.09 6.09 8.87
CA MET A 401 16.78 5.63 9.35
C MET A 401 16.07 6.69 10.22
N ASP A 402 16.82 7.55 10.92
CA ASP A 402 16.25 8.66 11.69
C ASP A 402 15.59 9.69 10.77
N ASP A 403 16.32 10.12 9.73
CA ASP A 403 15.89 11.16 8.80
C ASP A 403 14.63 10.75 8.02
N TYR A 404 14.52 9.47 7.63
CA TYR A 404 13.36 8.96 6.89
C TYR A 404 12.15 8.65 7.79
N TYR A 405 12.37 8.11 9.00
CA TYR A 405 11.30 8.03 10.00
C TYR A 405 10.73 9.41 10.35
N VAL A 406 11.59 10.43 10.42
CA VAL A 406 11.17 11.83 10.65
C VAL A 406 10.50 12.41 9.39
N ARG A 407 11.01 12.14 8.18
CA ARG A 407 10.38 12.54 6.89
C ARG A 407 8.92 12.12 6.85
N ALA A 408 8.65 10.83 7.06
CA ALA A 408 7.32 10.23 7.08
C ALA A 408 6.35 10.94 8.05
N LEU A 409 6.81 11.17 9.29
CA LEU A 409 6.04 11.86 10.33
C LEU A 409 5.57 13.27 9.90
N TRP A 410 6.38 14.00 9.14
CA TRP A 410 6.04 15.34 8.66
C TRP A 410 5.20 15.33 7.38
N MET A 411 5.51 14.51 6.38
CA MET A 411 4.84 14.58 5.06
C MET A 411 3.36 14.18 5.15
N VAL A 412 3.06 13.01 5.74
CA VAL A 412 1.69 12.51 5.95
C VAL A 412 0.84 13.48 6.80
N SER A 413 1.48 14.25 7.69
CA SER A 413 0.83 15.27 8.51
C SER A 413 0.43 16.54 7.74
N VAL A 414 1.11 16.85 6.63
CA VAL A 414 0.88 18.06 5.81
C VAL A 414 -0.22 17.85 4.78
N GLU A 415 -0.28 16.69 4.12
CA GLU A 415 -1.23 16.43 3.04
C GLU A 415 -2.68 16.35 3.57
N ARG A 416 -2.88 15.69 4.71
CA ARG A 416 -4.18 15.63 5.43
C ARG A 416 -4.52 16.93 6.18
N SER A 417 -3.82 18.03 5.90
CA SER A 417 -4.08 19.38 6.43
C SER A 417 -4.45 20.40 5.32
N ARG A 418 -4.87 19.91 4.15
CA ARG A 418 -5.41 20.68 3.02
C ARG A 418 -6.83 20.24 2.68
#